data_AF-A0AAU6EEQ2-F1
#
_entry.id   AF-A0AAU6EEQ2-F1
#
_cell.length_a   1.000
_cell.length_b   1.000
_cell.length_c   1.000
_cell.angle_alpha   90.00
_cell.angle_beta   90.00
_cell.angle_gamma   90.00
#
_symmetry.space_group_name_H-M   'P 1'
#
loop_
_entity.id
_entity.type
_entity.pdbx_description
1 polymer ?
#
loop_
_entity_poly.entity_id
_entity_poly.type
_entity_poly.pdbx_seq_one_letter_code
_entity_poly.pdbx_strand_id
1 'polypeptide(L)'
;MERVLGVDEGSYITAAKALKEAADSFGQHTDALLAAIAGGGRSPWGIGVIGLAMDEVNERLGQACHHVRHNLDTTCEALLTTADHHADTRLVITDAMRALGREPENG
;
A
#
# COMPACT_ATOMS: atom_id res chain seq x y z
N MET A 1 -9.24 -0.90 32.97
CA MET A 1 -7.89 -1.39 32.60
C MET A 1 -7.90 -1.51 31.08
N GLU A 2 -7.61 -0.41 30.41
CA GLU A 2 -7.56 -0.31 28.95
C GLU A 2 -6.37 -1.15 28.49
N ARG A 3 -6.62 -2.26 27.77
CA ARG A 3 -5.55 -2.91 27.01
C ARG A 3 -5.20 -1.94 25.90
N VAL A 4 -4.08 -1.25 26.03
CA VAL A 4 -3.39 -0.69 24.87
C VAL A 4 -3.07 -1.90 24.00
N LEU A 5 -3.84 -2.08 22.93
CA LEU A 5 -3.53 -3.05 21.88
C LEU A 5 -2.27 -2.51 21.18
N GLY A 6 -1.11 -2.78 21.77
CA GLY A 6 0.17 -2.44 21.17
C GLY A 6 0.27 -3.16 19.83
N VAL A 7 0.28 -2.40 18.74
CA VAL A 7 0.59 -2.94 17.43
C VAL A 7 2.07 -3.28 17.45
N ASP A 8 2.41 -4.56 17.42
CA ASP A 8 3.80 -5.01 17.41
C ASP A 8 4.41 -4.90 16.00
N GLU A 9 5.73 -4.96 15.91
CA GLU A 9 6.51 -4.93 14.66
C GLU A 9 5.99 -5.94 13.63
N GLY A 10 5.65 -7.15 14.06
CA GLY A 10 5.11 -8.21 13.20
C GLY A 10 3.75 -7.85 12.61
N SER A 11 2.93 -7.10 13.34
CA SER A 11 1.66 -6.58 12.84
C SER A 11 1.86 -5.55 11.72
N TYR A 12 2.84 -4.66 11.83
CA TYR A 12 3.18 -3.70 10.77
C TYR A 12 3.73 -4.39 9.52
N ILE A 13 4.63 -5.37 9.68
CA ILE A 13 5.18 -6.16 8.57
C ILE A 13 4.07 -6.95 7.86
N THR A 14 3.15 -7.54 8.62
CA THR A 14 2.01 -8.29 8.07
C THR A 14 1.07 -7.37 7.29
N ALA A 15 0.76 -6.19 7.84
CA ALA A 15 -0.05 -5.19 7.16
C ALA A 15 0.62 -4.70 5.86
N ALA A 16 1.93 -4.45 5.88
CA ALA A 16 2.68 -4.04 4.69
C ALA A 16 2.63 -5.11 3.59
N LYS A 17 2.84 -6.39 3.93
CA LYS A 17 2.73 -7.52 2.99
C LYS A 17 1.33 -7.62 2.38
N ALA A 18 0.30 -7.59 3.22
CA ALA A 18 -1.09 -7.67 2.75
C ALA A 18 -1.45 -6.49 1.83
N LEU A 19 -0.95 -5.29 2.15
CA LEU A 19 -1.16 -4.10 1.33
C LEU A 19 -0.43 -4.22 -0.02
N LYS A 20 0.78 -4.76 -0.02
CA LYS A 20 1.55 -4.98 -1.25
C LYS A 20 0.87 -5.97 -2.18
N GLU A 21 0.39 -7.09 -1.64
CA GLU A 21 -0.39 -8.07 -2.40
C GLU A 21 -1.66 -7.47 -3.00
N ALA A 22 -2.37 -6.65 -2.22
CA ALA A 22 -3.56 -5.94 -2.69
C ALA A 22 -3.22 -4.92 -3.80
N ALA A 23 -2.12 -4.17 -3.66
CA ALA A 23 -1.65 -3.20 -4.65
C ALA A 23 -1.27 -3.87 -5.98
N ASP A 24 -0.57 -5.00 -5.91
CA ASP A 24 -0.15 -5.76 -7.09
C ASP A 24 -1.37 -6.37 -7.79
N SER A 25 -2.32 -6.94 -7.04
CA SER A 25 -3.59 -7.45 -7.59
C SER A 25 -4.43 -6.34 -8.23
N PHE A 26 -4.53 -5.18 -7.57
CA PHE A 26 -5.24 -4.02 -8.09
C PHE A 26 -4.62 -3.52 -9.41
N GLY A 27 -3.28 -3.46 -9.47
CA GLY A 27 -2.54 -3.11 -10.68
C GLY A 27 -2.84 -4.05 -11.83
N GLN A 28 -2.75 -5.37 -11.60
CA GLN A 28 -3.03 -6.39 -12.63
C GLN A 28 -4.46 -6.28 -13.17
N HIS A 29 -5.46 -6.13 -12.30
CA HIS A 29 -6.86 -6.01 -12.72
C HIS A 29 -7.11 -4.70 -13.47
N THR A 30 -6.50 -3.61 -13.03
CA THR A 30 -6.60 -2.31 -13.72
C THR A 30 -5.98 -2.38 -15.10
N ASP A 31 -4.76 -2.88 -15.23
CA ASP A 31 -4.06 -2.95 -16.51
C ASP A 31 -4.84 -3.82 -17.51
N ALA A 32 -5.40 -4.94 -17.05
CA ALA A 32 -6.28 -5.78 -17.85
C ALA A 32 -7.58 -5.07 -18.28
N LEU A 33 -8.20 -4.31 -17.36
CA LEU A 33 -9.41 -3.53 -17.66
C LEU A 33 -9.14 -2.43 -18.69
N LEU A 34 -8.09 -1.64 -18.51
CA LEU A 34 -7.72 -0.56 -19.43
C LEU A 34 -7.36 -1.10 -20.81
N ALA A 35 -6.64 -2.23 -20.88
CA ALA A 35 -6.34 -2.91 -22.13
C ALA A 35 -7.62 -3.42 -22.82
N ALA A 36 -8.58 -3.97 -22.06
CA ALA A 36 -9.85 -4.42 -22.60
C ALA A 36 -10.71 -3.25 -23.13
N ILE A 37 -10.73 -2.11 -22.43
CA ILE A 37 -11.49 -0.92 -22.82
C ILE A 37 -10.89 -0.25 -24.05
N ALA A 38 -9.55 -0.15 -24.13
CA ALA A 38 -8.85 0.37 -25.29
C ALA A 38 -9.09 -0.46 -26.56
N GLY A 39 -9.37 -1.76 -26.39
CA GLY A 39 -9.44 -2.72 -27.48
C GLY A 39 -8.09 -2.91 -28.17
N GLY A 40 -8.06 -3.67 -29.27
CA GLY A 40 -6.88 -3.72 -30.15
C GLY A 40 -6.62 -2.36 -30.81
N GLY A 41 -5.69 -2.28 -31.78
CA GLY A 41 -5.24 -1.03 -32.43
C GLY A 41 -6.29 -0.12 -33.11
N ARG A 42 -7.59 -0.37 -32.92
CA ARG A 42 -8.72 0.50 -33.27
C ARG A 42 -9.72 0.50 -32.11
N SER A 43 -10.09 1.68 -31.60
CA SER A 43 -11.04 1.84 -30.50
C SER A 43 -12.33 1.05 -30.78
N PRO A 44 -12.77 0.16 -29.86
CA PRO A 44 -13.98 -0.65 -30.04
C PRO A 44 -15.25 0.21 -30.11
N TRP A 45 -15.13 1.48 -29.74
CA TRP A 45 -16.18 2.48 -29.71
C TRP A 45 -16.35 3.24 -31.04
N GLY A 46 -15.57 2.88 -32.07
CA GLY A 46 -15.65 3.45 -33.40
C GLY A 46 -14.89 4.77 -33.58
N ILE A 47 -15.14 5.45 -34.70
CA ILE A 47 -14.46 6.70 -35.10
C ILE A 47 -15.41 7.88 -34.87
N GLY A 48 -15.00 8.90 -34.11
CA GLY A 48 -15.79 10.11 -33.85
C GLY A 48 -15.86 10.50 -32.37
N VAL A 49 -16.84 11.34 -32.01
CA VAL A 49 -16.98 11.90 -30.65
C VAL A 49 -17.14 10.84 -29.55
N ILE A 50 -17.75 9.70 -29.85
CA ILE A 50 -17.92 8.60 -28.89
C ILE A 50 -16.57 7.92 -28.63
N GLY A 51 -15.76 7.69 -29.66
CA GLY A 51 -14.41 7.14 -29.52
C GLY A 51 -13.53 8.06 -28.66
N LEU A 52 -13.53 9.36 -28.96
CA LEU A 52 -12.77 10.35 -28.19
C LEU A 52 -13.22 10.43 -26.72
N ALA A 53 -14.53 10.35 -26.46
CA ALA A 53 -15.04 10.34 -25.10
C ALA A 53 -14.61 9.08 -24.33
N MET A 54 -14.59 7.92 -24.98
CA MET A 54 -14.16 6.68 -24.35
C MET A 54 -12.64 6.63 -24.13
N ASP A 55 -11.86 7.21 -25.04
CA ASP A 55 -10.41 7.35 -24.88
C ASP A 55 -10.09 8.24 -23.65
N GLU A 56 -10.79 9.37 -23.51
CA GLU A 56 -10.68 10.26 -22.33
C GLU A 56 -11.09 9.56 -21.03
N VAL A 57 -12.17 8.77 -21.05
CA VAL A 57 -12.59 7.97 -19.90
C VAL A 57 -11.52 6.95 -19.52
N ASN A 58 -10.94 6.27 -20.50
CA ASN A 58 -9.89 5.28 -20.28
C ASN A 58 -8.62 5.93 -19.71
N GLU A 59 -8.24 7.11 -20.22
CA GLU A 59 -7.10 7.87 -19.71
C GLU A 59 -7.31 8.31 -18.26
N ARG A 60 -8.46 8.89 -17.93
CA ARG A 60 -8.78 9.32 -16.55
C ARG A 60 -8.85 8.14 -15.60
N LEU A 61 -9.43 7.03 -16.03
CA LEU A 61 -9.46 5.81 -15.22
C LEU A 61 -8.04 5.29 -14.98
N GLY A 62 -7.19 5.31 -16.00
CA GLY A 62 -5.78 4.96 -15.88
C GLY A 62 -5.03 5.83 -14.89
N GLN A 63 -5.21 7.16 -14.96
CA GLN A 63 -4.61 8.10 -14.01
C GLN A 63 -5.11 7.86 -12.58
N ALA A 64 -6.41 7.68 -12.38
CA ALA A 64 -6.99 7.43 -11.06
C ALA A 64 -6.45 6.14 -10.45
N CYS A 65 -6.41 5.05 -11.22
CA CYS A 65 -5.86 3.79 -10.72
C CYS A 65 -4.36 3.87 -10.47
N HIS A 66 -3.61 4.61 -11.29
CA HIS A 66 -2.18 4.83 -11.03
C HIS A 66 -1.97 5.55 -9.69
N HIS A 67 -2.77 6.58 -9.39
CA HIS A 67 -2.72 7.26 -8.08
C HIS A 67 -3.06 6.32 -6.93
N VAL A 68 -4.10 5.49 -7.06
CA VAL A 68 -4.46 4.51 -6.03
C VAL A 68 -3.30 3.55 -5.78
N ARG A 69 -2.70 2.99 -6.84
CA ARG A 69 -1.54 2.09 -6.73
C ARG A 69 -0.35 2.77 -6.04
N HIS A 70 -0.03 3.99 -6.45
CA HIS A 70 1.04 4.77 -5.84
C HIS A 70 0.80 4.99 -4.34
N ASN A 71 -0.42 5.38 -3.95
CA ASN A 71 -0.77 5.57 -2.55
C ASN A 71 -0.64 4.28 -1.73
N LEU A 72 -1.00 3.13 -2.31
CA LEU A 72 -0.84 1.83 -1.66
C LEU A 72 0.64 1.47 -1.48
N ASP A 73 1.48 1.68 -2.49
CA ASP A 73 2.93 1.46 -2.41
C ASP A 73 3.57 2.39 -1.35
N THR A 74 3.25 3.69 -1.34
CA THR A 74 3.72 4.65 -0.33
C THR A 74 3.26 4.27 1.08
N THR A 75 2.03 3.78 1.24
CA THR A 75 1.53 3.33 2.54
C THR A 75 2.26 2.07 3.01
N CYS A 76 2.61 1.16 2.08
CA CYS A 76 3.41 -0.03 2.38
C CYS A 76 4.80 0.38 2.89
N GLU A 77 5.47 1.31 2.21
CA GLU A 77 6.76 1.85 2.64
C GLU A 77 6.68 2.52 4.03
N ALA A 78 5.61 3.27 4.29
CA ALA A 78 5.39 3.90 5.59
C ALA A 78 5.20 2.87 6.72
N LEU A 79 4.48 1.77 6.46
CA LEU A 79 4.30 0.68 7.43
C LEU A 79 5.62 -0.02 7.75
N LEU A 80 6.46 -0.29 6.74
CA LEU A 80 7.78 -0.88 6.95
C LEU A 80 8.69 0.06 7.74
N THR A 81 8.71 1.34 7.40
CA THR A 81 9.46 2.36 8.16
C THR A 81 9.00 2.45 9.61
N THR A 82 7.68 2.31 9.84
CA THR A 82 7.11 2.31 11.20
C THR A 82 7.53 1.05 11.97
N ALA A 83 7.58 -0.11 11.32
CA ALA A 83 8.07 -1.34 11.93
C ALA A 83 9.53 -1.20 12.37
N ASP A 84 10.39 -0.68 11.51
CA ASP A 84 11.81 -0.44 11.80
C ASP A 84 11.97 0.53 12.98
N HIS A 85 11.23 1.64 12.97
CA HIS A 85 11.28 2.62 14.07
C HIS A 85 10.80 2.02 15.40
N HIS A 86 9.80 1.14 15.35
CA HIS A 86 9.32 0.44 16.54
C HIS A 86 10.38 -0.53 17.09
N ALA A 87 11.09 -1.25 16.22
CA ALA A 87 12.20 -2.12 16.60
C ALA A 87 13.35 -1.34 17.25
N ASP A 88 13.77 -0.24 16.63
CA ASP A 88 14.82 0.66 17.15
C ASP A 88 14.45 1.24 18.52
N THR A 89 13.20 1.71 18.65
CA THR A 89 12.70 2.26 19.91
C THR A 89 12.71 1.21 21.02
N ARG A 90 12.33 -0.03 20.71
CA ARG A 90 12.41 -1.14 21.67
C ARG A 90 13.84 -1.45 22.10
N LEU A 91 14.81 -1.40 21.19
CA LEU A 91 16.22 -1.59 21.51
C LEU A 91 16.73 -0.48 22.44
N VAL A 92 16.46 0.78 22.11
CA VAL A 92 16.85 1.93 22.94
C VAL A 92 16.25 1.85 24.34
N ILE A 93 14.96 1.50 24.46
CA ILE A 93 14.31 1.32 25.76
C ILE A 93 14.98 0.17 26.54
N THR A 94 15.23 -0.97 25.88
CA THR A 94 15.85 -2.13 26.52
C THR A 94 17.25 -1.81 27.04
N ASP A 95 18.05 -1.09 26.25
CA ASP A 95 19.39 -0.67 26.64
C ASP A 95 19.36 0.36 27.78
N ALA A 96 18.42 1.31 27.75
CA ALA A 96 18.22 2.26 28.85
C ALA A 96 17.79 1.56 30.15
N MET A 97 16.88 0.58 30.06
CA MET A 97 16.46 -0.22 31.21
C MET A 97 17.61 -1.04 31.78
N ARG A 98 18.41 -1.68 30.92
CA ARG A 98 19.63 -2.40 31.32
C ARG A 98 20.63 -1.49 32.01
N ALA A 99 20.85 -0.27 31.49
CA ALA A 99 21.75 0.71 32.09
C ALA A 99 21.28 1.19 33.48
N LEU A 100 19.96 1.19 33.73
CA LEU A 100 19.34 1.55 35.01
C LEU A 100 19.22 0.37 35.99
N GLY A 101 19.64 -0.84 35.60
CA GLY A 101 19.50 -2.04 36.42
C GLY A 101 18.05 -2.50 36.64
N ARG A 102 17.13 -2.11 35.74
CA ARG A 102 15.73 -2.57 35.75
C ARG A 102 15.52 -3.62 34.67
N GLU A 103 14.94 -4.77 35.02
CA GLU A 103 14.54 -5.77 34.02
C GLU A 103 13.27 -5.33 33.28
N PRO A 104 13.17 -5.56 31.97
CA PRO A 104 11.93 -5.32 31.23
C PRO A 104 10.83 -6.24 31.77
N GLU A 105 9.75 -5.65 32.27
CA GLU A 105 8.55 -6.41 32.63
C GLU A 105 7.99 -7.03 31.35
N ASN A 106 8.07 -8.36 31.25
CA ASN A 106 7.52 -9.13 30.13
C ASN A 106 6.00 -8.94 30.08
N GLY A 107 5.53 -8.18 29.09
CA GLY A 107 4.13 -7.99 28.73
C GLY A 107 3.89 -8.29 27.27
#